data_AF-A0A1Q3MWP0-F1
#
_entry.id   AF-A0A1Q3MWP0-F1
#
_cell.length_a   1.000
_cell.length_b   1.000
_cell.length_c   1.000
_cell.angle_alpha   90.00
_cell.angle_beta   90.00
_cell.angle_gamma   90.00
#
_symmetry.space_group_name_H-M   'P 1'
#
loop_
_entity.id
_entity.type
_entity.pdbx_description
1 polymer ?
#
loop_
_entity_poly.entity_id
_entity_poly.type
_entity_poly.pdbx_seq_one_letter_code
_entity_poly.pdbx_strand_id
1 'polypeptide(L)'
;MWDGKEQAIFPASNNERSVKYGNRSFELQMNTMGWDIKDEHYQTWKRNIGSGFSAPQRKAAPDNFGNYKNKGKMKLKSTAVYGETIFWKSK
;
A
#
# COMPACT_ATOMS: atom_id res chain seq x y z
N MET A 1 12.00 2.24 0.43
CA MET A 1 11.08 1.64 -0.55
C MET A 1 10.00 2.66 -0.86
N TRP A 2 9.36 2.57 -2.02
CA TRP A 2 8.29 3.49 -2.42
C TRP A 2 7.23 2.71 -3.21
N ASP A 3 6.03 3.26 -3.25
CA ASP A 3 4.90 2.79 -4.06
C ASP A 3 4.26 3.97 -4.79
N GLY A 4 3.85 3.75 -6.04
CA GLY A 4 3.14 4.74 -6.83
C GLY A 4 1.62 4.59 -6.77
N LYS A 5 0.95 5.27 -7.69
CA LYS A 5 -0.50 5.24 -7.90
C LYS A 5 -1.05 3.82 -8.02
N GLU A 6 -0.29 2.89 -8.60
CA GLU A 6 -0.69 1.50 -8.80
C GLU A 6 -1.06 0.79 -7.49
N GLN A 7 -0.53 1.19 -6.33
CA GLN A 7 -0.89 0.59 -5.05
C GLN A 7 -2.10 1.27 -4.39
N ALA A 8 -2.44 2.46 -4.85
CA ALA A 8 -3.41 3.33 -4.20
C ALA A 8 -4.86 3.10 -4.64
N ILE A 9 -5.06 2.36 -5.72
CA ILE A 9 -6.38 2.15 -6.35
C ILE A 9 -7.12 0.92 -5.82
N PHE A 10 -6.53 0.19 -4.87
CA PHE A 10 -7.08 -1.06 -4.36
C PHE A 10 -7.72 -0.88 -2.97
N PRO A 11 -8.95 -1.40 -2.76
CA PRO A 11 -9.65 -1.24 -1.50
C PRO A 11 -9.10 -2.15 -0.39
N ALA A 12 -9.45 -1.81 0.85
CA ALA A 12 -9.11 -2.62 2.02
C ALA A 12 -9.59 -4.09 1.93
N SER A 13 -10.67 -4.34 1.19
CA SER A 13 -11.22 -5.69 0.97
C SER A 13 -10.37 -6.57 0.04
N ASN A 14 -9.48 -6.01 -0.77
CA ASN A 14 -8.61 -6.80 -1.64
C ASN A 14 -7.49 -7.45 -0.81
N ASN A 15 -7.46 -8.78 -0.75
CA ASN A 15 -6.45 -9.56 -0.03
C ASN A 15 -5.52 -10.36 -0.95
N GLU A 16 -5.46 -10.01 -2.24
CA GLU A 16 -4.60 -10.68 -3.20
C GLU A 16 -3.13 -10.35 -2.95
N ARG A 17 -2.24 -11.32 -3.14
CA ARG A 17 -0.79 -11.08 -3.06
C ARG A 17 -0.35 -10.07 -4.11
N SER A 18 -0.89 -10.19 -5.32
CA SER A 18 -0.47 -9.43 -6.49
C SER A 18 -1.64 -9.27 -7.45
N VAL A 19 -1.65 -8.15 -8.16
CA VAL A 19 -2.70 -7.76 -9.10
C VAL A 19 -2.09 -7.44 -10.46
N LYS A 20 -2.86 -7.65 -11.52
CA LYS A 20 -2.49 -7.14 -12.85
C LYS A 20 -2.96 -5.70 -12.99
N TYR A 21 -2.04 -4.83 -13.39
CA TYR A 21 -2.34 -3.44 -13.76
C TYR A 21 -1.69 -3.15 -15.12
N GLY A 22 -2.54 -2.95 -16.13
CA GLY A 22 -2.10 -2.99 -17.54
C GLY A 22 -1.46 -4.33 -17.90
N ASN A 23 -0.27 -4.30 -18.51
CA ASN A 23 0.46 -5.49 -18.94
C ASN A 23 1.46 -6.02 -17.90
N ARG A 24 1.40 -5.53 -16.65
CA ARG A 24 2.35 -5.89 -15.59
C ARG A 24 1.62 -6.42 -14.36
N SER A 25 2.26 -7.34 -13.64
CA SER A 25 1.81 -7.78 -12.32
C SER A 25 2.59 -7.05 -11.24
N PHE A 26 1.90 -6.57 -10.22
CA PHE A 26 2.48 -5.85 -9.10
C PHE A 26 2.11 -6.55 -7.80
N GLU A 27 3.07 -6.72 -6.91
CA GLU A 27 2.82 -7.22 -5.57
C GLU A 27 2.18 -6.13 -4.72
N LEU A 28 1.07 -6.43 -4.03
CA LEU A 28 0.38 -5.47 -3.17
C LEU A 28 1.05 -5.40 -1.80
N GLN A 29 1.79 -4.31 -1.55
CA GLN A 29 2.54 -4.14 -0.31
C GLN A 29 1.63 -4.03 0.92
N MET A 30 0.40 -3.50 0.75
CA MET A 30 -0.61 -3.53 1.81
C MET A 30 -0.94 -4.94 2.29
N ASN A 31 -0.77 -5.95 1.43
CA ASN A 31 -1.09 -7.34 1.73
C ASN A 31 0.15 -8.16 2.08
N THR A 32 1.29 -7.95 1.41
CA THR A 32 2.51 -8.73 1.70
C THR A 32 3.29 -8.21 2.90
N MET A 33 3.21 -6.91 3.19
CA MET A 33 3.95 -6.26 4.28
C MET A 33 3.04 -5.59 5.32
N GLY A 34 1.86 -5.12 4.89
CA GLY A 34 0.99 -4.27 5.69
C GLY A 34 1.60 -2.89 5.91
N TRP A 35 0.76 -1.88 6.06
CA TRP A 35 1.20 -0.49 6.23
C TRP A 35 0.38 0.31 7.24
N ASP A 36 1.02 1.38 7.71
CA ASP A 36 0.46 2.40 8.58
C ASP A 36 0.89 3.78 8.05
N ILE A 37 -0.04 4.46 7.38
CA ILE A 37 0.17 5.76 6.74
C ILE A 37 -0.19 6.88 7.72
N LYS A 38 0.73 7.82 7.93
CA LYS A 38 0.47 9.04 8.71
C LYS A 38 -0.66 9.83 8.06
N ASP A 39 -1.50 10.48 8.87
CA ASP A 39 -2.66 11.21 8.37
C ASP A 39 -2.33 12.24 7.28
N GLU A 40 -1.32 13.09 7.52
CA GLU A 40 -0.85 14.07 6.53
C GLU A 40 -0.45 13.42 5.19
N HIS A 41 0.25 12.29 5.24
CA HIS A 41 0.66 11.56 4.03
C HIS A 41 -0.54 10.93 3.33
N TYR A 42 -1.49 10.37 4.09
CA TYR A 42 -2.71 9.78 3.53
C TYR A 42 -3.54 10.81 2.78
N GLN A 43 -3.80 11.97 3.41
CA GLN A 43 -4.54 13.06 2.78
C GLN A 43 -3.81 13.61 1.55
N THR A 44 -2.48 13.78 1.64
CA THR A 44 -1.67 14.26 0.51
C THR A 44 -1.71 13.29 -0.66
N TRP A 45 -1.53 11.98 -0.40
CA TRP A 45 -1.53 10.96 -1.43
C TRP A 45 -2.92 10.80 -2.07
N LYS A 46 -3.97 10.79 -1.25
CA LYS A 46 -5.37 10.78 -1.70
C LYS A 46 -5.69 11.97 -2.59
N ARG A 47 -5.30 13.18 -2.19
CA ARG A 47 -5.49 14.40 -2.98
C ARG A 47 -4.76 14.33 -4.32
N ASN A 48 -3.51 13.88 -4.32
CA ASN A 48 -2.69 13.83 -5.53
C ASN A 48 -3.20 12.81 -6.56
N ILE A 49 -3.80 11.71 -6.11
CA ILE A 49 -4.35 10.67 -6.99
C ILE A 49 -5.77 10.99 -7.45
N GLY A 50 -6.58 11.63 -6.60
CA GLY A 50 -7.94 12.02 -6.91
C GLY A 50 -8.95 10.86 -6.82
N SER A 51 -9.92 10.84 -7.75
CA SER A 51 -11.12 9.99 -7.69
C SER A 51 -10.85 8.48 -7.69
N GLY A 52 -9.68 8.05 -8.20
CA GLY A 52 -9.29 6.65 -8.22
C GLY A 52 -8.72 6.12 -6.89
N PHE A 53 -8.53 6.98 -5.88
CA PHE A 53 -7.92 6.58 -4.63
C PHE A 53 -8.85 5.69 -3.79
N SER A 54 -8.41 4.47 -3.49
CA SER A 54 -9.16 3.50 -2.69
C SER A 54 -8.32 2.83 -1.58
N ALA A 55 -7.03 3.12 -1.50
CA ALA A 55 -6.14 2.51 -0.53
C ALA A 55 -6.56 2.80 0.92
N PRO A 56 -6.51 1.81 1.82
CA PRO A 56 -6.72 2.03 3.24
C PRO A 56 -5.53 2.78 3.84
N GLN A 57 -5.80 3.68 4.79
CA GLN A 57 -4.74 4.35 5.55
C GLN A 57 -3.91 3.37 6.40
N ARG A 58 -4.60 2.36 6.95
CA ARG A 58 -4.01 1.31 7.79
C ARG A 58 -4.49 -0.03 7.32
N LYS A 59 -3.56 -0.97 7.15
CA LYS A 59 -3.90 -2.35 6.82
C LYS A 59 -2.80 -3.28 7.29
N ALA A 60 -3.16 -4.22 8.15
CA ALA A 60 -2.30 -5.36 8.46
C ALA A 60 -2.32 -6.35 7.30
N ALA A 61 -1.18 -7.01 7.05
CA ALA A 61 -1.10 -8.09 6.07
C ALA A 61 -2.12 -9.19 6.43
N PRO A 62 -3.04 -9.55 5.52
CA PRO A 62 -4.16 -10.46 5.83
C PRO A 62 -3.70 -11.90 6.01
N ASP A 63 -2.60 -12.29 5.34
CA ASP A 63 -2.05 -13.65 5.43
C ASP A 63 -0.54 -13.67 5.20
N ASN A 64 0.04 -14.87 5.30
CA ASN A 64 1.42 -15.13 4.90
C ASN A 64 1.47 -15.48 3.41
N PHE A 65 2.39 -14.86 2.68
CA PHE A 65 2.55 -15.09 1.24
C PHE A 65 3.97 -15.59 0.92
N GLY A 66 4.13 -16.88 0.69
CA GLY A 66 5.44 -17.49 0.43
C GLY A 66 6.43 -17.19 1.57
N ASN A 67 7.50 -16.45 1.27
CA ASN A 67 8.50 -16.04 2.25
C ASN A 67 8.05 -14.87 3.16
N TYR A 68 6.95 -14.18 2.85
CA TYR A 68 6.40 -13.12 3.67
C TYR A 68 5.58 -13.70 4.84
N LYS A 69 6.23 -13.85 6.00
CA LYS A 69 5.59 -14.27 7.27
C LYS A 69 5.04 -13.09 8.07
N ASN A 70 4.16 -12.33 7.44
CA ASN A 70 3.67 -11.03 7.92
C ASN A 70 2.21 -11.01 8.38
N LYS A 71 1.49 -12.13 8.40
CA LYS A 71 0.09 -12.18 8.85
C LYS A 71 -0.13 -11.40 10.14
N GLY A 72 -1.06 -10.44 10.10
CA GLY A 72 -1.42 -9.56 11.22
C GLY A 72 -0.44 -8.41 11.49
N LYS A 73 0.63 -8.25 10.70
CA LYS A 73 1.66 -7.22 10.91
C LYS A 73 1.48 -6.03 9.96
N MET A 74 1.94 -4.87 10.40
CA MET A 74 2.07 -3.64 9.62
C MET A 74 3.54 -3.22 9.60
N LYS A 75 4.29 -3.71 8.61
CA LYS A 75 5.74 -3.53 8.53
C LYS A 75 6.14 -2.22 7.89
N LEU A 76 5.27 -1.56 7.14
CA LEU A 76 5.58 -0.28 6.49
C LEU A 76 5.01 0.89 7.27
N LYS A 77 5.82 1.93 7.42
CA LYS A 77 5.39 3.24 7.90
C LYS A 77 5.73 4.30 6.87
N SER A 78 4.75 5.13 6.53
CA SER A 78 4.97 6.20 5.55
C SER A 78 5.97 7.25 6.07
N THR A 79 6.93 7.66 5.24
CA THR A 79 7.95 8.67 5.58
C THR A 79 7.77 9.98 4.84
N ALA A 80 7.27 9.96 3.61
CA ALA A 80 6.98 11.14 2.80
C ALA A 80 5.99 10.79 1.67
N VAL A 81 5.41 11.81 1.03
CA VAL A 81 4.66 11.70 -0.22
C VAL A 81 5.16 12.79 -1.17
N TYR A 82 5.50 12.40 -2.39
CA TYR A 82 5.87 13.33 -3.47
C TYR A 82 5.06 12.96 -4.72
N GLY A 83 4.20 13.89 -5.17
CA GLY A 83 3.25 13.59 -6.25
C GLY A 83 2.36 12.40 -5.91
N GLU A 84 2.19 11.48 -6.86
CA GLU A 84 1.40 10.25 -6.68
C GLU A 84 2.19 9.10 -6.00
N THR A 85 3.37 9.37 -5.45
CA THR A 85 4.27 8.38 -4.85
C THR A 85 4.37 8.53 -3.33
N ILE A 86 4.23 7.41 -2.61
CA ILE A 86 4.42 7.32 -1.16
C ILE A 86 5.72 6.57 -0.84
N PHE A 87 6.41 7.02 0.19
CA PHE A 87 7.70 6.46 0.62
C PHE A 87 7.56 5.74 1.96
N TRP A 88 8.28 4.63 2.10
CA TRP A 88 8.17 3.71 3.23
C TRP A 88 9.49 3.52 3.96
N LYS A 89 9.39 3.47 5.29
CA LYS A 89 10.38 2.85 6.19
C LYS A 89 9.84 1.51 6.68
N SER A 90 10.63 0.45 6.53
CA SER A 90 10.31 -0.84 7.17
C SER A 90 10.59 -0.75 8.67
N LYS A 91 9.69 -1.33 9.46
CA LYS A 91 9.91 -1.74 10.83
C LYS A 91 10.51 -3.14 10.86
#